data_AF-A0A495ZCH0-F1
#
_entry.id   AF-A0A495ZCH0-F1
#
_cell.length_a   1.000
_cell.length_b   1.000
_cell.length_c   1.000
_cell.angle_alpha   90.00
_cell.angle_beta   90.00
_cell.angle_gamma   90.00
#
_symmetry.space_group_name_H-M   'P 1'
#
loop_
_entity.id
_entity.type
_entity.pdbx_description
1 polymer ?
#
loop_
_entity_poly.entity_id
_entity_poly.type
_entity_poly.pdbx_seq_one_letter_code
_entity_poly.pdbx_strand_id
1 'polypeptide(L)'
;MKKTELNLETVTPMFLHGHDNKIVELRPPPFKALFRYWWRTVQDYDTDTLREQEAELFGSTDRKAPFSIRISGTTKLNIIREKPLPHKPDNDRLGFKMDAYEGGQSFGLHLITKSESDTCQYKQIAKLGFLLGGVGNRSRRGFGSIRDTSWNFLDVDSLRQEVLCALNAFRTNVRFKKYKFHIIKNGNTRTFRMIKSQRPNNSQPKYPVIQRIFFGELTNDVNELLKKIGKATSVAKRNNGDYTLGDGDPRMASPVIVGIQKINNQYLPVVTQLLSPYPNNQNPDNFEEKQFNFIEDIIK
;
A
#
# COMPACT_ATOMS: atom_id res chain seq x y z
N MET A 1 -3.99 2.17 -30.40
CA MET A 1 -3.20 1.81 -29.20
C MET A 1 -2.56 3.07 -28.66
N LYS A 2 -2.69 3.34 -27.36
CA LYS A 2 -2.11 4.49 -26.67
C LYS A 2 -0.99 4.01 -25.75
N LYS A 3 0.05 4.82 -25.59
CA LYS A 3 1.22 4.53 -24.74
C LYS A 3 1.50 5.76 -23.91
N THR A 4 1.58 5.61 -22.59
CA THR A 4 1.95 6.67 -21.65
C THR A 4 3.05 6.14 -20.74
N GLU A 5 4.04 6.98 -20.46
CA GLU A 5 5.10 6.68 -19.50
C GLU A 5 4.80 7.40 -18.18
N LEU A 6 4.89 6.65 -17.08
CA LEU A 6 4.99 7.18 -15.72
C LEU A 6 6.47 7.16 -15.34
N ASN A 7 6.99 8.32 -14.94
CA ASN A 7 8.36 8.43 -14.43
C ASN A 7 8.31 8.17 -12.93
N LEU A 8 8.91 7.07 -12.50
CA LEU A 8 8.78 6.58 -11.12
C LEU A 8 10.11 6.68 -10.38
N GLU A 9 10.05 6.88 -9.06
CA GLU A 9 11.18 6.83 -8.13
C GLU A 9 10.86 5.85 -7.00
N THR A 10 11.80 4.96 -6.65
CA THR A 10 11.71 4.16 -5.42
C THR A 10 11.85 5.09 -4.21
N VAL A 11 10.90 5.11 -3.28
CA VAL A 11 11.00 5.91 -2.05
C VAL A 11 11.78 5.15 -0.97
N THR A 12 11.58 3.83 -0.91
CA THR A 12 12.22 2.93 0.05
C THR A 12 12.84 1.72 -0.66
N PRO A 13 13.80 1.02 -0.03
CA PRO A 13 14.39 -0.18 -0.61
C PRO A 13 13.33 -1.19 -1.03
N MET A 14 13.54 -1.85 -2.18
CA MET A 14 12.51 -2.67 -2.82
C MET A 14 13.00 -4.10 -3.04
N PHE A 15 12.50 -5.01 -2.20
CA PHE A 15 12.79 -6.45 -2.27
C PHE A 15 11.91 -7.12 -3.33
N LEU A 16 12.38 -7.20 -4.57
CA LEU A 16 11.57 -7.69 -5.67
C LEU A 16 12.33 -8.77 -6.43
N HIS A 17 11.92 -10.03 -6.24
CA HIS A 17 12.64 -11.19 -6.75
C HIS A 17 11.88 -11.85 -7.91
N GLY A 18 12.66 -12.49 -8.79
CA GLY A 18 12.17 -13.35 -9.86
C GLY A 18 11.69 -14.71 -9.34
N HIS A 19 11.50 -15.66 -10.26
CA HIS A 19 11.02 -17.00 -9.96
C HIS A 19 11.94 -17.78 -8.99
N ASP A 20 13.25 -17.52 -9.03
CA ASP A 20 14.25 -18.19 -8.20
C ASP A 20 14.34 -17.66 -6.76
N ASN A 21 13.59 -16.59 -6.43
CA ASN A 21 13.64 -15.86 -5.15
C ASN A 21 15.04 -15.38 -4.73
N LYS A 22 16.00 -15.35 -5.67
CA LYS A 22 17.40 -15.01 -5.40
C LYS A 22 17.81 -13.76 -6.16
N ILE A 23 17.45 -13.66 -7.43
CA ILE A 23 17.83 -12.53 -8.27
C ILE A 23 16.76 -11.44 -8.16
N VAL A 24 17.22 -10.24 -7.86
CA VAL A 24 16.38 -9.04 -7.87
C VAL A 24 16.02 -8.70 -9.31
N GLU A 25 14.73 -8.57 -9.63
CA GLU A 25 14.25 -8.45 -11.00
C GLU A 25 13.07 -7.48 -11.10
N LEU A 26 13.26 -6.28 -11.65
CA LEU A 26 12.16 -5.34 -11.83
C LEU A 26 11.25 -5.76 -12.99
N ARG A 27 10.06 -6.27 -12.66
CA ARG A 27 9.13 -6.88 -13.63
C ARG A 27 7.70 -6.34 -13.55
N PRO A 28 6.91 -6.39 -14.63
CA PRO A 28 5.52 -5.90 -14.64
C PRO A 28 4.52 -6.53 -13.64
N PRO A 29 4.55 -7.85 -13.33
CA PRO A 29 3.48 -8.48 -12.56
C PRO A 29 3.21 -7.90 -11.16
N PRO A 30 4.23 -7.56 -10.34
CA PRO A 30 4.01 -6.89 -9.05
C PRO A 30 3.25 -5.57 -9.14
N PHE A 31 3.47 -4.76 -10.18
CA PHE A 31 2.72 -3.52 -10.41
C PHE A 31 1.26 -3.80 -10.76
N LYS A 32 1.02 -4.78 -11.66
CA LYS A 32 -0.35 -5.20 -11.99
C LYS A 32 -1.09 -5.71 -10.75
N ALA A 33 -0.41 -6.47 -9.88
CA ALA A 33 -0.97 -6.97 -8.63
C ALA A 33 -1.30 -5.82 -7.65
N LEU A 34 -0.42 -4.83 -7.52
CA LEU A 34 -0.66 -3.62 -6.73
C LEU A 34 -1.92 -2.88 -7.22
N PHE A 35 -2.00 -2.64 -8.53
CA PHE A 35 -3.12 -1.93 -9.16
C PHE A 35 -4.45 -2.65 -8.93
N ARG A 36 -4.47 -3.96 -9.19
CA ARG A 36 -5.64 -4.83 -8.99
C ARG A 36 -6.09 -4.84 -7.53
N TYR A 37 -5.13 -4.98 -6.59
CA TYR A 37 -5.41 -4.99 -5.17
C TYR A 37 -6.06 -3.69 -4.70
N TRP A 38 -5.44 -2.54 -4.99
CA TRP A 38 -5.96 -1.26 -4.51
C TRP A 38 -7.27 -0.87 -5.17
N TRP A 39 -7.43 -1.13 -6.47
CA TRP A 39 -8.72 -0.95 -7.15
C TRP A 39 -9.83 -1.74 -6.44
N ARG A 40 -9.58 -3.01 -6.07
CA ARG A 40 -10.57 -3.83 -5.35
C ARG A 40 -10.92 -3.27 -3.98
N THR A 41 -9.94 -2.80 -3.21
CA THR A 41 -10.16 -2.32 -1.83
C THR A 41 -11.02 -1.05 -1.74
N VAL A 42 -11.17 -0.30 -2.83
CA VAL A 42 -12.03 0.89 -2.89
C VAL A 42 -13.43 0.60 -3.42
N GLN A 43 -13.70 -0.60 -3.93
CA GLN A 43 -15.04 -0.96 -4.39
C GLN A 43 -15.99 -1.29 -3.24
N ASP A 44 -17.28 -1.26 -3.52
CA ASP A 44 -18.34 -1.71 -2.63
C ASP A 44 -19.34 -2.67 -3.28
N TYR A 45 -18.97 -3.23 -4.43
CA TYR A 45 -19.69 -4.27 -5.14
C TYR A 45 -19.87 -5.52 -4.29
N ASP A 46 -20.93 -6.28 -4.58
CA ASP A 46 -21.02 -7.69 -4.17
C ASP A 46 -19.90 -8.51 -4.85
N THR A 47 -19.72 -9.76 -4.41
CA THR A 47 -18.61 -10.60 -4.85
C THR A 47 -18.66 -10.96 -6.33
N ASP A 48 -19.85 -11.12 -6.91
CA ASP A 48 -20.00 -11.55 -8.29
C ASP A 48 -19.75 -10.36 -9.22
N THR A 49 -20.37 -9.22 -8.95
CA THR A 49 -20.12 -7.97 -9.67
C THR A 49 -18.65 -7.57 -9.57
N LEU A 50 -18.03 -7.68 -8.38
CA LEU A 50 -16.62 -7.39 -8.20
C LEU A 50 -15.75 -8.27 -9.11
N ARG A 51 -15.98 -9.58 -9.10
CA ARG A 51 -15.21 -10.55 -9.90
C ARG A 51 -15.31 -10.25 -11.39
N GLU A 52 -16.52 -9.91 -11.86
CA GLU A 52 -16.76 -9.55 -13.25
C GLU A 52 -16.01 -8.29 -13.64
N GLN A 53 -16.22 -7.19 -12.91
CA GLN A 53 -15.55 -5.90 -13.14
C GLN A 53 -14.02 -6.00 -13.04
N GLU A 54 -13.51 -6.79 -12.09
CA GLU A 54 -12.08 -7.06 -11.95
C GLU A 54 -11.51 -7.81 -13.16
N ALA A 55 -12.26 -8.78 -13.70
CA ALA A 55 -11.88 -9.50 -14.91
C ALA A 55 -11.90 -8.59 -16.14
N GLU A 56 -12.81 -7.63 -16.22
CA GLU A 56 -12.86 -6.67 -17.33
C GLU A 56 -11.63 -5.77 -17.36
N LEU A 57 -11.20 -5.28 -16.19
CA LEU A 57 -10.06 -4.37 -16.06
C LEU A 57 -8.71 -5.09 -16.08
N PHE A 58 -8.57 -6.20 -15.38
CA PHE A 58 -7.27 -6.85 -15.17
C PHE A 58 -7.11 -8.18 -15.91
N GLY A 59 -8.15 -8.63 -16.61
CA GLY A 59 -8.22 -9.96 -17.19
C GLY A 59 -8.46 -11.06 -16.15
N SER A 60 -8.79 -12.24 -16.66
CA SER A 60 -8.97 -13.49 -15.93
C SER A 60 -8.27 -14.63 -16.69
N THR A 61 -8.49 -15.87 -16.27
CA THR A 61 -8.11 -17.06 -17.04
C THR A 61 -8.72 -17.07 -18.44
N ASP A 62 -9.96 -16.60 -18.56
CA ASP A 62 -10.75 -16.66 -19.80
C ASP A 62 -10.75 -15.34 -20.58
N ARG A 63 -10.17 -14.28 -20.01
CA ARG A 63 -10.15 -12.94 -20.60
C ARG A 63 -8.77 -12.30 -20.50
N LYS A 64 -8.17 -11.94 -21.65
CA LYS A 64 -6.95 -11.14 -21.68
C LYS A 64 -7.20 -9.74 -21.11
N ALA A 65 -6.26 -9.24 -20.30
CA ALA A 65 -6.32 -7.85 -19.81
C ALA A 65 -6.33 -6.84 -20.97
N PRO A 66 -7.16 -5.78 -20.92
CA PRO A 66 -7.25 -4.76 -21.96
C PRO A 66 -6.08 -3.77 -21.97
N PHE A 67 -5.09 -3.94 -21.09
CA PHE A 67 -3.89 -3.12 -21.00
C PHE A 67 -2.62 -3.97 -20.84
N SER A 68 -1.46 -3.35 -21.03
CA SER A 68 -0.15 -3.96 -20.80
C SER A 68 0.78 -2.98 -20.08
N ILE A 69 1.69 -3.52 -19.29
CA ILE A 69 2.75 -2.77 -18.59
C ILE A 69 4.09 -3.15 -19.21
N ARG A 70 4.94 -2.16 -19.50
CA ARG A 70 6.37 -2.36 -19.80
C ARG A 70 7.22 -1.50 -18.87
N ILE A 71 8.40 -1.97 -18.53
CA ILE A 71 9.33 -1.26 -17.66
C ILE A 71 10.54 -0.84 -18.51
N SER A 72 11.04 0.38 -18.29
CA SER A 72 12.21 0.95 -18.93
C SER A 72 13.19 1.52 -17.89
N GLY A 73 14.44 1.77 -18.30
CA GLY A 73 15.44 2.40 -17.44
C GLY A 73 16.02 1.50 -16.35
N THR A 74 15.87 0.17 -16.47
CA THR A 74 16.30 -0.78 -15.43
C THR A 74 17.80 -1.03 -15.37
N THR A 75 18.54 -0.74 -16.43
CA THR A 75 19.98 -1.07 -16.58
C THR A 75 20.91 -0.28 -15.65
N LYS A 76 20.39 0.71 -14.93
CA LYS A 76 21.15 1.60 -14.03
C LYS A 76 20.73 1.50 -12.57
N LEU A 77 19.87 0.54 -12.22
CA LEU A 77 19.40 0.38 -10.84
C LEU A 77 20.45 -0.33 -9.99
N ASN A 78 20.68 0.21 -8.79
CA ASN A 78 21.68 -0.25 -7.86
C ASN A 78 21.03 -1.30 -6.97
N ILE A 79 21.77 -2.37 -6.70
CA ILE A 79 21.34 -3.42 -5.78
C ILE A 79 22.17 -3.29 -4.51
N ILE A 80 21.49 -3.26 -3.37
CA ILE A 80 22.08 -3.18 -2.03
C ILE A 80 21.68 -4.39 -1.19
N ARG A 81 22.43 -4.65 -0.11
CA ARG A 81 22.10 -5.66 0.90
C ARG A 81 21.36 -4.99 2.06
N GLU A 82 20.05 -5.21 2.15
CA GLU A 82 19.17 -4.54 3.11
C GLU A 82 18.48 -5.54 4.06
N LYS A 83 18.18 -5.11 5.29
CA LYS A 83 17.44 -5.90 6.27
C LYS A 83 15.92 -5.78 6.04
N PRO A 84 15.20 -6.88 5.75
CA PRO A 84 13.73 -6.85 5.73
C PRO A 84 13.11 -6.62 7.12
N LEU A 85 13.91 -6.80 8.18
CA LEU A 85 13.60 -6.51 9.59
C LEU A 85 14.61 -5.47 10.13
N PRO A 86 14.48 -4.18 9.77
CA PRO A 86 15.52 -3.16 10.00
C PRO A 86 15.81 -2.87 11.48
N HIS A 87 14.84 -3.16 12.36
CA HIS A 87 14.98 -3.00 13.82
C HIS A 87 15.76 -4.14 14.51
N LYS A 88 16.14 -5.19 13.77
CA LYS A 88 16.87 -6.34 14.32
C LYS A 88 18.38 -6.09 14.27
N PRO A 89 19.12 -6.36 15.36
CA PRO A 89 20.56 -6.17 15.38
C PRO A 89 21.25 -7.20 14.47
N ASP A 90 22.47 -6.91 14.00
CA ASP A 90 23.19 -7.79 13.06
C ASP A 90 23.54 -9.17 13.65
N ASN A 91 23.66 -9.28 14.96
CA ASN A 91 23.93 -10.53 15.67
C ASN A 91 22.67 -11.38 15.94
N ASP A 92 21.47 -10.87 15.64
CA ASP A 92 20.23 -11.66 15.71
C ASP A 92 20.11 -12.51 14.43
N ARG A 93 19.68 -13.77 14.54
CA ARG A 93 19.38 -14.64 13.39
C ARG A 93 18.34 -14.02 12.46
N LEU A 94 17.45 -13.19 12.98
CA LEU A 94 16.45 -12.43 12.25
C LEU A 94 16.99 -11.09 11.69
N GLY A 95 18.25 -10.74 11.94
CA GLY A 95 18.98 -9.61 11.38
C GLY A 95 19.56 -9.86 9.98
N PHE A 96 19.12 -10.93 9.30
CA PHE A 96 19.60 -11.29 7.96
C PHE A 96 19.35 -10.18 6.93
N LYS A 97 20.18 -10.16 5.88
CA LYS A 97 20.06 -9.22 4.76
C LYS A 97 19.66 -9.93 3.48
N MET A 98 18.94 -9.23 2.62
CA MET A 98 18.54 -9.67 1.29
C MET A 98 18.93 -8.61 0.25
N ASP A 99 19.02 -9.02 -1.00
CA ASP A 99 19.25 -8.09 -2.10
C ASP A 99 17.96 -7.27 -2.35
N ALA A 100 18.13 -5.97 -2.56
CA ALA A 100 17.04 -5.04 -2.82
C ALA A 100 17.51 -3.96 -3.80
N TYR A 101 16.59 -3.42 -4.58
CA TYR A 101 16.86 -2.14 -5.23
C TYR A 101 16.97 -1.05 -4.18
N GLU A 102 17.94 -0.16 -4.34
CA GLU A 102 18.14 0.99 -3.48
C GLU A 102 16.95 1.96 -3.54
N GLY A 103 16.74 2.72 -2.47
CA GLY A 103 15.79 3.85 -2.48
C GLY A 103 16.36 5.05 -3.27
N GLY A 104 15.50 5.91 -3.77
CA GLY A 104 15.85 7.12 -4.51
C GLY A 104 16.17 6.89 -5.99
N GLN A 105 15.86 5.72 -6.55
CA GLN A 105 16.23 5.37 -7.92
C GLN A 105 15.07 5.52 -8.89
N SER A 106 15.34 6.07 -10.07
CA SER A 106 14.32 6.32 -11.08
C SER A 106 14.23 5.24 -12.16
N PHE A 107 13.01 4.95 -12.60
CA PHE A 107 12.72 4.05 -13.72
C PHE A 107 11.39 4.43 -14.40
N GLY A 108 11.16 3.96 -15.62
CA GLY A 108 9.94 4.23 -16.36
C GLY A 108 8.96 3.07 -16.30
N LEU A 109 7.67 3.37 -16.15
CA LEU A 109 6.57 2.42 -16.30
C LEU A 109 5.63 2.86 -17.41
N HIS A 110 5.60 2.07 -18.48
CA HIS A 110 4.77 2.32 -19.65
C HIS A 110 3.42 1.60 -19.50
N LEU A 111 2.34 2.38 -19.49
CA LEU A 111 0.97 1.88 -19.64
C LEU A 111 0.60 1.89 -21.12
N ILE A 112 0.18 0.73 -21.63
CA ILE A 112 -0.24 0.54 -23.01
C ILE A 112 -1.71 0.12 -23.01
N THR A 113 -2.56 0.93 -23.63
CA THR A 113 -4.04 0.84 -23.57
C THR A 113 -4.66 0.99 -24.96
N LYS A 114 -5.96 0.74 -25.09
CA LYS A 114 -6.67 0.87 -26.38
C LYS A 114 -7.09 2.31 -26.67
N SER A 115 -7.59 3.02 -25.66
CA SER A 115 -8.12 4.38 -25.78
C SER A 115 -7.52 5.37 -24.76
N GLU A 116 -7.80 6.66 -24.93
CA GLU A 116 -7.39 7.70 -23.97
C GLU A 116 -8.16 7.60 -22.64
N SER A 117 -9.43 7.18 -22.71
CA SER A 117 -10.25 6.94 -21.51
C SER A 117 -9.65 5.83 -20.65
N ASP A 118 -9.23 4.72 -21.27
CA ASP A 118 -8.51 3.64 -20.58
C ASP A 118 -7.21 4.16 -19.96
N THR A 119 -6.42 4.95 -20.70
CA THR A 119 -5.18 5.54 -20.18
C THR A 119 -5.46 6.34 -18.91
N CYS A 120 -6.46 7.22 -18.93
CA CYS A 120 -6.85 8.00 -17.76
C CYS A 120 -7.23 7.08 -16.58
N GLN A 121 -8.05 6.06 -16.83
CA GLN A 121 -8.47 5.10 -15.80
C GLN A 121 -7.28 4.36 -15.17
N TYR A 122 -6.36 3.81 -15.97
CA TYR A 122 -5.18 3.10 -15.43
C TYR A 122 -4.20 4.03 -14.74
N LYS A 123 -4.07 5.29 -15.18
CA LYS A 123 -3.29 6.30 -14.44
C LYS A 123 -3.88 6.56 -13.05
N GLN A 124 -5.21 6.64 -12.93
CA GLN A 124 -5.85 6.80 -11.61
C GLN A 124 -5.65 5.58 -10.72
N ILE A 125 -5.74 4.37 -11.29
CA ILE A 125 -5.51 3.12 -10.54
C ILE A 125 -4.05 3.06 -10.07
N ALA A 126 -3.10 3.38 -10.95
CA ALA A 126 -1.68 3.42 -10.62
C ALA A 126 -1.39 4.45 -9.53
N LYS A 127 -1.96 5.66 -9.66
CA LYS A 127 -1.86 6.73 -8.65
C LYS A 127 -2.32 6.26 -7.28
N LEU A 128 -3.51 5.66 -7.18
CA LEU A 128 -4.01 5.12 -5.92
C LEU A 128 -3.07 4.05 -5.34
N GLY A 129 -2.59 3.12 -6.18
CA GLY A 129 -1.69 2.07 -5.75
C GLY A 129 -0.37 2.58 -5.18
N PHE A 130 0.22 3.59 -5.82
CA PHE A 130 1.46 4.21 -5.38
C PHE A 130 1.28 5.13 -4.17
N LEU A 131 0.14 5.81 -4.04
CA LEU A 131 -0.16 6.64 -2.86
C LEU A 131 -0.29 5.82 -1.56
N LEU A 132 -0.83 4.62 -1.64
CA LEU A 132 -1.24 3.86 -0.44
C LEU A 132 -0.39 2.62 -0.14
N GLY A 133 0.42 2.16 -1.10
CA GLY A 133 1.15 0.90 -0.95
C GLY A 133 2.57 0.93 -1.51
N GLY A 134 3.02 -0.26 -1.92
CA GLY A 134 4.33 -0.51 -2.47
C GLY A 134 4.39 -1.90 -3.10
N VAL A 135 5.46 -2.19 -3.82
CA VAL A 135 5.66 -3.48 -4.50
C VAL A 135 6.78 -4.29 -3.86
N GLY A 136 6.71 -5.61 -3.98
CA GLY A 136 7.73 -6.52 -3.45
C GLY A 136 7.50 -6.97 -2.01
N ASN A 137 8.48 -7.66 -1.46
CA ASN A 137 8.42 -8.21 -0.11
C ASN A 137 8.41 -7.10 0.93
N ARG A 138 7.71 -7.33 2.04
CA ARG A 138 7.54 -6.36 3.14
C ARG A 138 6.87 -5.04 2.72
N SER A 139 6.25 -4.96 1.54
CA SER A 139 5.61 -3.73 1.07
C SER A 139 4.41 -3.25 1.88
N ARG A 140 3.87 -4.13 2.72
CA ARG A 140 2.85 -3.76 3.72
C ARG A 140 3.42 -3.07 4.96
N ARG A 141 4.74 -2.92 5.03
CA ARG A 141 5.53 -2.41 6.17
C ARG A 141 6.56 -1.37 5.74
N GLY A 142 6.21 -0.54 4.75
CA GLY A 142 6.99 0.62 4.31
C GLY A 142 8.00 0.37 3.19
N PHE A 143 8.41 -0.87 2.94
CA PHE A 143 9.35 -1.19 1.85
C PHE A 143 8.70 -1.11 0.46
N GLY A 144 9.51 -0.88 -0.58
CA GLY A 144 9.05 -0.83 -1.97
C GLY A 144 7.98 0.22 -2.26
N SER A 145 7.90 1.27 -1.44
CA SER A 145 7.08 2.44 -1.76
C SER A 145 7.67 3.15 -2.96
N ILE A 146 6.79 3.61 -3.86
CA ILE A 146 7.16 4.22 -5.13
C ILE A 146 6.30 5.47 -5.30
N ARG A 147 6.88 6.51 -5.91
CA ARG A 147 6.15 7.72 -6.30
C ARG A 147 6.34 8.01 -7.78
N ASP A 148 5.40 8.76 -8.34
CA ASP A 148 5.64 9.43 -9.62
C ASP A 148 6.49 10.69 -9.36
N THR A 149 7.50 10.93 -10.18
CA THR A 149 8.41 12.07 -10.03
C THR A 149 7.74 13.40 -10.36
N SER A 150 6.61 13.39 -11.08
CA SER A 150 5.83 14.59 -11.37
C SER A 150 5.02 15.10 -10.18
N TRP A 151 4.85 14.30 -9.12
CA TRP A 151 4.07 14.71 -7.95
C TRP A 151 4.84 15.68 -7.08
N ASN A 152 4.25 16.86 -6.83
CA ASN A 152 4.82 17.87 -5.95
C ASN A 152 3.78 18.24 -4.89
N PHE A 153 3.82 17.54 -3.76
CA PHE A 153 3.01 17.87 -2.59
C PHE A 153 3.67 19.03 -1.85
N LEU A 154 2.91 20.11 -1.63
CA LEU A 154 3.37 21.30 -0.90
C LEU A 154 3.60 20.98 0.58
N ASP A 155 2.66 20.24 1.15
CA ASP A 155 2.63 19.85 2.56
C ASP A 155 1.82 18.54 2.75
N VAL A 156 1.71 18.10 4.00
CA VAL A 156 0.95 16.90 4.36
C VAL A 156 -0.55 17.03 3.99
N ASP A 157 -1.12 18.23 4.08
CA ASP A 157 -2.53 18.45 3.74
C ASP A 157 -2.79 18.34 2.24
N SER A 158 -1.88 18.81 1.39
CA SER A 158 -1.96 18.64 -0.07
C SER A 158 -1.92 17.15 -0.46
N LEU A 159 -1.08 16.33 0.20
CA LEU A 159 -1.08 14.88 0.02
C LEU A 159 -2.39 14.26 0.52
N ARG A 160 -2.91 14.68 1.68
CA ARG A 160 -4.21 14.21 2.21
C ARG A 160 -5.34 14.47 1.21
N GLN A 161 -5.38 15.66 0.62
CA GLN A 161 -6.36 16.01 -0.41
C GLN A 161 -6.20 15.15 -1.65
N GLU A 162 -4.97 14.93 -2.10
CA GLU A 162 -4.71 14.07 -3.24
C GLU A 162 -5.17 12.63 -3.00
N VAL A 163 -4.87 12.05 -1.83
CA VAL A 163 -5.37 10.72 -1.46
C VAL A 163 -6.90 10.69 -1.45
N LEU A 164 -7.55 11.71 -0.89
CA LEU A 164 -9.01 11.79 -0.86
C LEU A 164 -9.61 11.87 -2.27
N CYS A 165 -9.02 12.67 -3.16
CA CYS A 165 -9.40 12.80 -4.56
C CYS A 165 -9.23 11.46 -5.30
N ALA A 166 -8.08 10.81 -5.16
CA ALA A 166 -7.78 9.51 -5.79
C ALA A 166 -8.77 8.42 -5.35
N LEU A 167 -9.12 8.36 -4.06
CA LEU A 167 -10.14 7.44 -3.55
C LEU A 167 -11.52 7.72 -4.15
N ASN A 168 -11.93 8.99 -4.16
CA ASN A 168 -13.26 9.39 -4.58
C ASN A 168 -13.47 9.41 -6.10
N ALA A 169 -12.40 9.34 -6.89
CA ALA A 169 -12.45 9.13 -8.34
C ALA A 169 -13.11 7.79 -8.70
N PHE A 170 -13.02 6.78 -7.83
CA PHE A 170 -13.67 5.47 -8.01
C PHE A 170 -15.08 5.39 -7.39
N ARG A 171 -15.63 6.51 -6.91
CA ARG A 171 -16.91 6.58 -6.18
C ARG A 171 -18.01 7.29 -6.98
N THR A 172 -18.09 7.08 -8.29
CA THR A 172 -19.09 7.74 -9.16
C THR A 172 -20.44 7.02 -9.18
N ASN A 173 -20.47 5.69 -9.07
CA ASN A 173 -21.68 4.84 -9.06
C ASN A 173 -21.64 3.82 -7.91
N VAL A 174 -21.68 4.31 -6.67
CA VAL A 174 -21.39 3.49 -5.49
C VAL A 174 -22.57 3.38 -4.55
N ARG A 175 -22.65 2.22 -3.89
CA ARG A 175 -23.66 1.91 -2.89
C ARG A 175 -23.49 2.75 -1.62
N PHE A 176 -22.25 3.11 -1.28
CA PHE A 176 -21.92 3.90 -0.10
C PHE A 176 -21.35 5.28 -0.45
N LYS A 177 -21.56 6.25 0.45
CA LYS A 177 -21.10 7.64 0.28
C LYS A 177 -19.58 7.71 0.13
N LYS A 178 -19.11 8.76 -0.54
CA LYS A 178 -17.69 9.11 -0.74
C LYS A 178 -16.91 9.16 0.58
N TYR A 179 -15.61 8.83 0.52
CA TYR A 179 -14.69 9.00 1.65
C TYR A 179 -14.65 10.47 2.09
N LYS A 180 -14.42 10.71 3.39
CA LYS A 180 -14.33 12.07 3.96
C LYS A 180 -13.24 12.16 5.03
N PHE A 181 -12.76 13.38 5.26
CA PHE A 181 -11.92 13.67 6.41
C PHE A 181 -12.70 13.51 7.72
N HIS A 182 -12.03 12.95 8.71
CA HIS A 182 -12.50 12.82 10.07
C HIS A 182 -11.36 13.19 11.01
N ILE A 183 -11.75 13.73 12.16
CA ILE A 183 -10.84 14.07 13.25
C ILE A 183 -11.19 13.17 14.42
N ILE A 184 -10.21 12.47 14.96
CA ILE A 184 -10.35 11.74 16.23
C ILE A 184 -9.41 12.33 17.27
N LYS A 185 -9.85 12.32 18.52
CA LYS A 185 -9.04 12.68 19.68
C LYS A 185 -8.69 11.42 20.45
N ASN A 186 -7.42 11.24 20.80
CA ASN A 186 -6.99 10.21 21.75
C ASN A 186 -6.41 10.89 22.99
N GLY A 187 -7.12 10.78 24.12
CA GLY A 187 -6.84 11.56 25.32
C GLY A 187 -7.00 13.07 25.12
N ASN A 188 -6.36 13.86 25.98
CA ASN A 188 -6.58 15.31 26.06
C ASN A 188 -5.79 16.13 25.03
N THR A 189 -4.79 15.56 24.34
CA THR A 189 -3.85 16.34 23.52
C THR A 189 -3.68 15.86 22.09
N ARG A 190 -3.96 14.59 21.76
CA ARG A 190 -3.65 14.05 20.43
C ARG A 190 -4.86 14.08 19.53
N THR A 191 -4.71 14.76 18.40
CA THR A 191 -5.75 14.89 17.38
C THR A 191 -5.23 14.33 16.06
N PHE A 192 -5.88 13.31 15.51
CA PHE A 192 -5.51 12.72 14.23
C PHE A 192 -6.52 13.10 13.16
N ARG A 193 -6.03 13.75 12.09
CA ARG A 193 -6.80 13.98 10.86
C ARG A 193 -6.60 12.79 9.93
N MET A 194 -7.65 12.02 9.71
CA MET A 194 -7.64 10.82 8.87
C MET A 194 -8.72 10.89 7.79
N ILE A 195 -8.62 10.00 6.80
CA ILE A 195 -9.70 9.74 5.84
C ILE A 195 -10.45 8.49 6.29
N LYS A 196 -11.79 8.54 6.32
CA LYS A 196 -12.63 7.40 6.73
C LYS A 196 -13.67 7.07 5.66
N SER A 197 -13.89 5.78 5.47
CA SER A 197 -15.02 5.25 4.70
C SER A 197 -16.36 5.67 5.35
N GLN A 198 -17.39 5.85 4.53
CA GLN A 198 -18.76 6.11 4.99
C GLN A 198 -19.64 4.86 4.93
N ARG A 199 -19.01 3.68 4.78
CA ARG A 199 -19.67 2.38 4.91
C ARG A 199 -20.22 2.23 6.34
N PRO A 200 -21.47 1.73 6.52
CA PRO A 200 -22.04 1.46 7.84
C PRO A 200 -21.21 0.46 8.66
N ASN A 201 -21.04 0.72 9.95
CA ASN A 201 -20.23 -0.10 10.86
C ASN A 201 -20.71 -1.56 10.96
N ASN A 202 -22.00 -1.82 10.78
CA ASN A 202 -22.60 -3.16 10.83
C ASN A 202 -22.43 -3.97 9.54
N SER A 203 -21.79 -3.42 8.50
CA SER A 203 -21.64 -4.11 7.21
C SER A 203 -20.26 -4.77 7.07
N GLN A 204 -20.19 -6.07 7.38
CA GLN A 204 -18.97 -6.84 7.18
C GLN A 204 -18.77 -7.15 5.69
N PRO A 205 -17.66 -6.72 5.07
CA PRO A 205 -17.38 -6.99 3.67
C PRO A 205 -16.89 -8.43 3.49
N LYS A 206 -17.21 -9.03 2.33
CA LYS A 206 -16.72 -10.36 1.95
C LYS A 206 -15.26 -10.35 1.46
N TYR A 207 -14.64 -9.18 1.34
CA TYR A 207 -13.25 -8.98 0.93
C TYR A 207 -12.68 -7.73 1.61
N PRO A 208 -11.35 -7.54 1.67
CA PRO A 208 -10.77 -6.36 2.30
C PRO A 208 -11.19 -5.05 1.61
N VAL A 209 -11.68 -4.09 2.39
CA VAL A 209 -12.04 -2.74 1.91
C VAL A 209 -11.41 -1.67 2.80
N ILE A 210 -11.05 -0.52 2.21
CA ILE A 210 -10.45 0.59 2.99
C ILE A 210 -11.47 1.13 4.00
N GLN A 211 -11.08 1.12 5.27
CA GLN A 211 -11.87 1.68 6.38
C GLN A 211 -11.35 3.06 6.78
N ARG A 212 -10.05 3.18 7.05
CA ARG A 212 -9.39 4.40 7.54
C ARG A 212 -8.00 4.56 6.91
N ILE A 213 -7.56 5.81 6.72
CA ILE A 213 -6.21 6.15 6.29
C ILE A 213 -5.66 7.25 7.19
N PHE A 214 -4.52 6.97 7.81
CA PHE A 214 -3.80 7.85 8.72
C PHE A 214 -2.51 8.35 8.07
N PHE A 215 -2.05 9.50 8.53
CA PHE A 215 -0.84 10.17 8.04
C PHE A 215 0.00 10.50 9.26
N GLY A 216 1.26 10.07 9.28
CA GLY A 216 2.15 10.35 10.41
C GLY A 216 2.84 11.68 10.36
N GLU A 217 4.01 11.75 10.99
CA GLU A 217 4.87 12.92 11.02
C GLU A 217 5.98 12.83 9.96
N LEU A 218 6.47 13.99 9.52
CA LEU A 218 7.58 14.06 8.56
C LEU A 218 8.89 13.73 9.26
N THR A 219 9.73 12.95 8.58
CA THR A 219 11.10 12.67 9.00
C THR A 219 12.09 12.84 7.86
N ASN A 220 13.33 13.22 8.18
CA ASN A 220 14.42 13.32 7.21
C ASN A 220 15.11 11.97 6.98
N ASP A 221 14.85 10.97 7.83
CA ASP A 221 15.51 9.67 7.79
C ASP A 221 14.50 8.54 7.59
N VAL A 222 14.50 7.98 6.38
CA VAL A 222 13.65 6.84 6.01
C VAL A 222 14.05 5.55 6.72
N ASN A 223 15.32 5.37 7.08
CA ASN A 223 15.80 4.18 7.76
C ASN A 223 15.30 4.14 9.21
N GLU A 224 15.29 5.28 9.90
CA GLU A 224 14.69 5.39 11.23
C GLU A 224 13.17 5.15 11.18
N LEU A 225 12.48 5.63 10.14
CA LEU A 225 11.06 5.31 9.93
C LEU A 225 10.81 3.82 9.71
N LEU A 226 11.62 3.16 8.87
CA LEU A 226 11.52 1.72 8.62
C LEU A 226 11.82 0.91 9.89
N LYS A 227 12.81 1.33 10.71
CA LYS A 227 13.08 0.74 12.04
C LYS A 227 11.88 0.91 12.97
N LYS A 228 11.28 2.10 13.04
CA LYS A 228 10.07 2.38 13.85
C LYS A 228 8.92 1.46 13.46
N ILE A 229 8.60 1.37 12.16
CA ILE A 229 7.57 0.45 11.63
C ILE A 229 7.89 -1.00 11.97
N GLY A 230 9.16 -1.40 11.83
CA GLY A 230 9.63 -2.74 12.18
C GLY A 230 9.42 -3.07 13.66
N LYS A 231 9.79 -2.15 14.55
CA LYS A 231 9.67 -2.30 16.01
C LYS A 231 8.20 -2.39 16.43
N ALA A 232 7.35 -1.50 15.91
CA ALA A 232 5.90 -1.55 16.13
C ALA A 232 5.29 -2.88 15.66
N THR A 233 5.73 -3.40 14.51
CA THR A 233 5.27 -4.70 13.99
C THR A 233 5.63 -5.84 14.94
N SER A 234 6.87 -5.86 15.45
CA SER A 234 7.34 -6.90 16.37
C SER A 234 6.67 -6.82 17.75
N VAL A 235 6.31 -5.62 18.22
CA VAL A 235 5.52 -5.44 19.44
C VAL A 235 4.11 -6.02 19.23
N ALA A 236 3.44 -5.63 18.15
CA ALA A 236 2.08 -6.08 17.84
C ALA A 236 1.98 -7.60 17.58
N LYS A 237 3.07 -8.24 17.13
CA LYS A 237 3.14 -9.69 16.88
C LYS A 237 3.91 -10.48 17.94
N ARG A 238 4.13 -9.91 19.12
CA ARG A 238 4.94 -10.56 20.18
C ARG A 238 4.33 -11.87 20.67
N ASN A 239 3.00 -11.93 20.74
CA ASN A 239 2.29 -13.09 21.25
C ASN A 239 1.95 -14.04 20.10
N ASN A 240 2.31 -15.32 20.27
CA ASN A 240 1.94 -16.36 19.31
C ASN A 240 0.42 -16.44 19.17
N GLY A 241 -0.07 -16.58 17.93
CA GLY A 241 -1.49 -16.61 17.63
C GLY A 241 -2.16 -15.22 17.57
N ASP A 242 -1.40 -14.12 17.69
CA ASP A 242 -1.96 -12.78 17.49
C ASP A 242 -2.05 -12.44 15.99
N TYR A 243 -3.26 -12.60 15.44
CA TYR A 243 -3.54 -12.35 14.03
C TYR A 243 -3.95 -10.91 13.72
N THR A 244 -3.81 -9.98 14.67
CA THR A 244 -4.19 -8.55 14.53
C THR A 244 -3.62 -7.91 13.27
N LEU A 245 -2.42 -8.34 12.87
CA LEU A 245 -1.71 -7.82 11.71
C LEU A 245 -1.65 -8.82 10.53
N GLY A 246 -2.52 -9.84 10.52
CA GLY A 246 -2.52 -10.96 9.59
C GLY A 246 -1.39 -11.95 9.85
N ASP A 247 -1.40 -13.10 9.19
CA ASP A 247 -0.40 -14.16 9.38
C ASP A 247 -0.15 -15.00 8.13
N GLY A 248 0.95 -15.74 8.12
CA GLY A 248 1.23 -16.74 7.10
C GLY A 248 0.50 -18.05 7.38
N ASP A 249 0.25 -18.36 8.66
CA ASP A 249 -0.34 -19.62 9.09
C ASP A 249 -1.35 -19.43 10.27
N PRO A 250 -2.67 -19.54 10.03
CA PRO A 250 -3.26 -19.66 8.71
C PRO A 250 -3.09 -18.37 7.92
N ARG A 251 -3.11 -18.50 6.59
CA ARG A 251 -2.82 -17.38 5.69
C ARG A 251 -3.90 -16.30 5.79
N MET A 252 -3.56 -15.18 6.43
CA MET A 252 -4.40 -14.00 6.56
C MET A 252 -3.69 -12.76 6.01
N ALA A 253 -4.39 -12.05 5.13
CA ALA A 253 -3.91 -10.76 4.66
C ALA A 253 -3.81 -9.76 5.82
N SER A 254 -2.78 -8.92 5.79
CA SER A 254 -2.64 -7.87 6.80
C SER A 254 -3.75 -6.84 6.63
N PRO A 255 -4.48 -6.50 7.71
CA PRO A 255 -5.52 -5.46 7.68
C PRO A 255 -4.94 -4.06 7.74
N VAL A 256 -3.67 -3.89 8.11
CA VAL A 256 -3.00 -2.59 8.16
C VAL A 256 -1.82 -2.60 7.20
N ILE A 257 -1.75 -1.61 6.33
CA ILE A 257 -0.70 -1.44 5.32
C ILE A 257 -0.04 -0.10 5.55
N VAL A 258 1.29 -0.09 5.61
CA VAL A 258 2.10 1.13 5.74
C VAL A 258 2.80 1.38 4.41
N GLY A 259 2.44 2.46 3.73
CA GLY A 259 3.21 3.05 2.64
C GLY A 259 4.01 4.26 3.13
N ILE A 260 5.02 4.67 2.37
CA ILE A 260 5.83 5.86 2.68
C ILE A 260 5.78 6.79 1.47
N GLN A 261 5.32 8.02 1.68
CA GLN A 261 5.33 9.08 0.69
C GLN A 261 6.48 10.04 0.96
N LYS A 262 6.89 10.77 -0.07
CA LYS A 262 7.96 11.77 0.01
C LYS A 262 7.37 13.15 -0.26
N ILE A 263 7.55 14.08 0.67
CA ILE A 263 7.14 15.47 0.57
C ILE A 263 8.43 16.30 0.67
N ASN A 264 8.77 17.02 -0.40
CA ASN A 264 10.10 17.62 -0.57
C ASN A 264 11.20 16.55 -0.37
N ASN A 265 12.10 16.74 0.61
CA ASN A 265 13.16 15.79 0.97
C ASN A 265 12.84 14.98 2.24
N GLN A 266 11.59 14.98 2.69
CA GLN A 266 11.15 14.31 3.90
C GLN A 266 10.21 13.14 3.56
N TYR A 267 10.13 12.19 4.48
CA TYR A 267 9.35 10.97 4.37
C TYR A 267 8.17 11.01 5.33
N LEU A 268 7.02 10.52 4.87
CA LEU A 268 5.77 10.50 5.61
C LEU A 268 5.17 9.09 5.56
N PRO A 269 4.92 8.42 6.70
CA PRO A 269 4.16 7.17 6.68
C PRO A 269 2.68 7.45 6.42
N VAL A 270 2.11 6.74 5.44
CA VAL A 270 0.67 6.69 5.16
C VAL A 270 0.18 5.30 5.53
N VAL A 271 -0.67 5.23 6.57
CA VAL A 271 -1.11 3.97 7.15
C VAL A 271 -2.57 3.71 6.79
N THR A 272 -2.81 2.71 5.97
CA THR A 272 -4.15 2.30 5.53
C THR A 272 -4.65 1.12 6.34
N GLN A 273 -5.78 1.29 7.01
CA GLN A 273 -6.49 0.22 7.71
C GLN A 273 -7.67 -0.26 6.87
N LEU A 274 -7.75 -1.57 6.73
CA LEU A 274 -8.74 -2.29 5.95
C LEU A 274 -9.70 -3.02 6.89
N LEU A 275 -10.99 -2.94 6.59
CA LEU A 275 -11.98 -3.84 7.14
C LEU A 275 -11.91 -5.16 6.35
N SER A 276 -11.42 -6.22 6.98
CA SER A 276 -11.19 -7.52 6.35
C SER A 276 -12.07 -8.60 6.97
N PRO A 277 -12.60 -9.56 6.17
CA PRO A 277 -13.26 -10.73 6.73
C PRO A 277 -12.21 -11.62 7.40
N TYR A 278 -12.43 -11.93 8.68
CA TYR A 278 -11.64 -12.91 9.42
C TYR A 278 -12.46 -14.19 9.61
N PRO A 279 -11.81 -15.36 9.67
CA PRO A 279 -12.48 -16.59 10.10
C PRO A 279 -13.10 -16.39 11.50
N ASN A 280 -14.33 -16.86 11.71
CA ASN A 280 -15.13 -16.62 12.92
C ASN A 280 -14.43 -17.00 14.24
N ASN A 281 -13.44 -17.91 14.21
CA ASN A 281 -12.72 -18.39 15.39
C ASN A 281 -11.38 -17.69 15.64
N GLN A 282 -11.05 -16.63 14.89
CA GLN A 282 -9.72 -15.99 14.91
C GLN A 282 -9.77 -14.48 15.10
N ASN A 283 -10.93 -13.94 15.46
CA ASN A 283 -11.11 -12.53 15.78
C ASN A 283 -11.22 -12.38 17.32
N PRO A 284 -10.11 -12.37 18.06
CA PRO A 284 -10.12 -12.12 19.48
C PRO A 284 -10.67 -10.72 19.77
N ASP A 285 -11.14 -10.56 21.01
CA ASP A 285 -11.50 -9.26 21.54
C ASP A 285 -10.36 -8.25 21.29
N ASN A 286 -10.74 -7.04 20.87
CA ASN A 286 -9.86 -5.87 20.73
C ASN A 286 -8.93 -5.82 19.51
N PHE A 287 -9.20 -6.56 18.42
CA PHE A 287 -8.46 -6.41 17.16
C PHE A 287 -8.38 -4.97 16.65
N GLU A 288 -9.49 -4.24 16.67
CA GLU A 288 -9.52 -2.86 16.22
C GLU A 288 -8.61 -1.96 17.09
N GLU A 289 -8.64 -2.15 18.41
CA GLU A 289 -7.81 -1.42 19.36
C GLU A 289 -6.33 -1.73 19.17
N LYS A 290 -5.95 -3.01 19.06
CA LYS A 290 -4.55 -3.41 18.81
C LYS A 290 -4.03 -2.89 17.47
N GLN A 291 -4.86 -2.92 16.43
CA GLN A 291 -4.51 -2.30 15.14
C GLN A 291 -4.32 -0.79 15.30
N PHE A 292 -5.18 -0.12 16.05
CA PHE A 292 -5.06 1.31 16.30
C PHE A 292 -3.79 1.66 17.10
N ASN A 293 -3.45 0.88 18.13
CA ASN A 293 -2.20 1.04 18.88
C ASN A 293 -0.96 0.89 17.96
N PHE A 294 -0.95 -0.12 17.09
CA PHE A 294 0.09 -0.27 16.07
C PHE A 294 0.18 0.93 15.12
N ILE A 295 -0.96 1.45 14.66
CA ILE A 295 -1.03 2.64 13.79
C ILE A 295 -0.44 3.85 14.53
N GLU A 296 -0.87 4.07 15.78
CA GLU A 296 -0.41 5.15 16.63
C GLU A 296 1.10 5.14 16.86
N ASP A 297 1.70 3.97 17.06
CA ASP A 297 3.16 3.83 17.21
C ASP A 297 3.94 4.25 15.96
N ILE A 298 3.29 4.29 14.80
CA ILE A 298 3.91 4.68 13.52
C ILE A 298 3.67 6.15 13.22
N ILE A 299 2.47 6.67 13.48
CA ILE A 299 2.05 8.01 13.04
C ILE A 299 2.42 9.14 14.01
N LYS A 300 2.92 8.80 15.21
CA LYS A 300 3.61 9.73 16.12
C LYS A 300 5.06 9.89 15.68
#